data_AF-A0A7S3EQ31-F1
#
_entry.id   AF-A0A7S3EQ31-F1
#
_cell.length_a   1.000
_cell.length_b   1.000
_cell.length_c   1.000
_cell.angle_alpha   90.00
_cell.angle_beta   90.00
_cell.angle_gamma   90.00
#
_symmetry.space_group_name_H-M   'P 1'
#
loop_
_entity.id
_entity.type
_entity.pdbx_description
1 polymer ?
#
loop_
_entity_poly.entity_id
_entity_poly.type
_entity_poly.pdbx_seq_one_letter_code
_entity_poly.pdbx_strand_id
1 'polypeptide(L)'
;IKKLHVSMSLQPQPLGLGAVSTLQAAIAAGSCHYVPSETELAWTSEKAHDRECTIAESAEQVQAAELWLSFSSASRGKAPRAPTAAERGVLSRYECNDGTVSFLEPLTGIGRHPFATVGCNMPPGLHTHVFNTSFLVPFNKCAGAHSGHLAGGSGARNLFFDLGCSVWGDGAPVSDGSAFGPSMPLFSAWYEGNCAQLDRLYGWEMDVKEPTSWWKNVPADVRAKLHFYNVPVEEDFASASSFSTNLLAAAKPADFVAVKVDIDYPPLEAKIVQGIRDRPELTALVDELYFEYHFQWNHKNFGWGSGVGQPNFTNDTVDDALFLMSALRHKGVRAHFWI
;
A
#
# COMPACT_ATOMS: atom_id res chain seq x y z
N ILE A 1 19.82 42.26 -36.13
CA ILE A 1 19.22 41.05 -35.52
C ILE A 1 18.09 41.51 -34.60
N LYS A 2 16.84 41.45 -35.08
CA LYS A 2 15.64 41.86 -34.31
C LYS A 2 15.22 40.71 -33.38
N LYS A 3 15.14 40.96 -32.07
CA LYS A 3 14.58 40.02 -31.09
C LYS A 3 13.06 40.01 -31.20
N LEU A 4 12.47 38.88 -31.60
CA LEU A 4 11.05 38.62 -31.40
C LEU A 4 10.82 38.23 -29.93
N HIS A 5 9.94 38.95 -29.26
CA HIS A 5 9.38 38.56 -27.97
C HIS A 5 7.99 37.99 -28.25
N VAL A 6 7.82 36.68 -28.07
CA VAL A 6 6.51 36.03 -28.12
C VAL A 6 6.09 35.78 -26.68
N SER A 7 5.10 36.53 -26.21
CA SER A 7 4.41 36.28 -24.94
C SER A 7 3.23 35.37 -25.25
N MET A 8 3.29 34.11 -24.80
CA MET A 8 2.13 33.21 -24.80
C MET A 8 1.41 33.36 -23.46
N SER A 9 0.25 34.00 -23.49
CA SER A 9 -0.72 33.97 -22.40
C SER A 9 -1.53 32.67 -22.51
N LEU A 10 -1.27 31.72 -21.61
CA LEU A 10 -2.13 30.56 -21.41
C LEU A 10 -3.26 30.98 -20.47
N GLN A 11 -4.44 31.28 -21.02
CA GLN A 11 -5.65 31.35 -20.21
C GLN A 11 -6.15 29.93 -19.92
N PRO A 12 -6.39 29.55 -18.66
CA PRO A 12 -7.00 28.27 -18.33
C PRO A 12 -8.41 28.24 -18.91
N GLN A 13 -8.70 27.25 -19.76
CA GLN A 13 -10.07 27.03 -20.22
C GLN A 13 -10.91 26.46 -19.06
N PRO A 14 -12.09 27.02 -18.78
CA PRO A 14 -12.98 26.47 -17.77
C PRO A 14 -13.46 25.09 -18.21
N LEU A 15 -13.26 24.09 -17.35
CA LEU A 15 -13.88 22.77 -17.50
C LEU A 15 -15.40 22.96 -17.58
N GLY A 16 -16.01 22.54 -18.68
CA GLY A 16 -17.44 22.67 -18.90
C GLY A 16 -18.25 21.91 -17.84
N LEU A 17 -19.28 22.56 -17.30
CA LEU A 17 -20.22 22.03 -16.29
C LEU A 17 -20.81 20.64 -16.63
N GLY A 18 -20.84 20.25 -17.91
CA GLY A 18 -21.29 18.94 -18.37
C GLY A 18 -20.34 17.77 -18.04
N ALA A 19 -19.04 18.02 -17.87
CA ALA A 19 -18.05 16.98 -17.53
C ALA A 19 -18.05 16.63 -16.02
N VAL A 20 -18.43 17.59 -15.18
CA VAL A 20 -18.51 17.41 -13.72
C VAL A 20 -19.68 16.48 -13.34
N SER A 21 -20.81 16.61 -14.04
CA SER A 21 -22.03 15.83 -13.81
C SER A 21 -21.87 14.35 -14.17
N THR A 22 -21.17 14.02 -15.26
CA THR A 22 -20.90 12.63 -15.67
C THR A 22 -19.84 11.95 -14.80
N LEU A 23 -18.84 12.71 -14.33
CA LEU A 23 -17.84 12.20 -13.38
C LEU A 23 -18.49 11.84 -12.03
N GLN A 24 -19.36 12.70 -11.50
CA GLN A 24 -20.08 12.44 -10.24
C GLN A 24 -21.03 11.24 -10.34
N ALA A 25 -21.69 11.01 -11.48
CA ALA A 25 -22.55 9.85 -11.68
C ALA A 25 -21.77 8.53 -11.80
N ALA A 26 -20.60 8.54 -12.46
CA ALA A 26 -19.72 7.37 -12.54
C ALA A 26 -19.05 7.04 -11.19
N ILE A 27 -18.69 8.07 -10.39
CA ILE A 27 -18.20 7.91 -9.02
C ILE A 27 -19.28 7.26 -8.13
N ALA A 28 -20.56 7.61 -8.31
CA ALA A 28 -21.66 7.04 -7.52
C ALA A 28 -22.02 5.58 -7.91
N ALA A 29 -21.89 5.21 -9.19
CA ALA A 29 -22.22 3.85 -9.66
C ALA A 29 -21.15 2.80 -9.29
N GLY A 30 -19.92 3.24 -8.99
CA GLY A 30 -18.80 2.38 -8.60
C GLY A 30 -18.31 2.59 -7.16
N SER A 31 -19.09 3.26 -6.31
CA SER A 31 -18.67 3.50 -4.93
C SER A 31 -18.70 2.20 -4.13
N CYS A 32 -17.59 1.89 -3.47
CA CYS A 32 -17.49 0.82 -2.50
C CYS A 32 -17.40 1.40 -1.10
N HIS A 33 -17.97 0.72 -0.12
CA HIS A 33 -17.83 1.08 1.28
C HIS A 33 -16.97 0.03 2.00
N TYR A 34 -16.12 0.51 2.88
CA TYR A 34 -15.27 -0.35 3.69
C TYR A 34 -16.06 -0.92 4.87
N VAL A 35 -15.84 -2.21 5.15
CA VAL A 35 -16.42 -2.93 6.28
C VAL A 35 -15.29 -3.66 7.03
N PRO A 36 -14.93 -3.21 8.25
CA PRO A 36 -13.96 -3.93 9.07
C PRO A 36 -14.53 -5.27 9.53
N SER A 37 -13.67 -6.28 9.67
CA SER A 37 -14.07 -7.56 10.28
C SER A 37 -14.20 -7.46 11.79
N GLU A 38 -14.81 -8.47 12.42
CA GLU A 38 -14.82 -8.58 13.89
C GLU A 38 -13.39 -8.67 14.45
N THR A 39 -12.49 -9.33 13.72
CA THR A 39 -11.06 -9.42 14.05
C THR A 39 -10.42 -8.04 14.11
N GLU A 40 -10.67 -7.17 13.13
CA GLU A 40 -10.18 -5.79 13.10
C GLU A 40 -10.87 -4.91 14.16
N LEU A 41 -12.16 -5.10 14.41
CA LEU A 41 -12.91 -4.34 15.41
C LEU A 41 -12.37 -4.59 16.83
N ALA A 42 -11.85 -5.78 17.12
CA ALA A 42 -11.17 -6.04 18.40
C ALA A 42 -9.95 -5.14 18.64
N TRP A 43 -9.33 -4.63 17.56
CA TRP A 43 -8.21 -3.69 17.61
C TRP A 43 -8.64 -2.22 17.51
N THR A 44 -9.74 -1.92 16.84
CA THR A 44 -10.10 -0.54 16.42
C THR A 44 -11.30 0.05 17.14
N SER A 45 -12.14 -0.76 17.80
CA SER A 45 -13.34 -0.28 18.50
C SER A 45 -13.05 0.34 19.87
N GLU A 46 -11.93 -0.06 20.49
CA GLU A 46 -11.44 0.45 21.77
C GLU A 46 -9.94 0.73 21.65
N LYS A 47 -9.40 1.47 22.63
CA LYS A 47 -7.97 1.73 22.74
C LYS A 47 -7.21 0.39 22.82
N ALA A 48 -6.34 0.14 21.84
CA ALA A 48 -5.47 -1.03 21.77
C ALA A 48 -4.12 -0.79 22.46
N HIS A 49 -3.64 0.46 22.55
CA HIS A 49 -2.41 0.76 23.27
C HIS A 49 -2.55 0.35 24.75
N ASP A 50 -1.54 -0.33 25.27
CA ASP A 50 -1.48 -0.99 26.59
C ASP A 50 -2.27 -2.33 26.68
N ARG A 51 -2.91 -2.77 25.59
CA ARG A 51 -3.69 -4.02 25.50
C ARG A 51 -3.24 -4.92 24.35
N GLU A 52 -2.17 -4.57 23.65
CA GLU A 52 -1.76 -5.22 22.41
C GLU A 52 -1.54 -6.72 22.61
N CYS A 53 -0.86 -7.10 23.70
CA CYS A 53 -0.62 -8.50 24.04
C CYS A 53 -1.91 -9.25 24.39
N THR A 54 -2.79 -8.64 25.19
CA THR A 54 -4.07 -9.24 25.59
C THR A 54 -4.96 -9.50 24.38
N ILE A 55 -5.00 -8.58 23.42
CA ILE A 55 -5.78 -8.76 22.18
C ILE A 55 -5.12 -9.86 21.34
N ALA A 56 -3.82 -9.72 21.04
CA ALA A 56 -3.08 -10.63 20.17
C ALA A 56 -3.08 -12.09 20.62
N GLU A 57 -3.00 -12.34 21.93
CA GLU A 57 -2.95 -13.68 22.53
C GLU A 57 -4.34 -14.30 22.75
N SER A 58 -5.43 -13.56 22.52
CA SER A 58 -6.78 -14.11 22.67
C SER A 58 -7.01 -15.27 21.70
N ALA A 59 -7.72 -16.30 22.16
CA ALA A 59 -7.98 -17.50 21.35
C ALA A 59 -8.73 -17.15 20.06
N GLU A 60 -9.61 -16.17 20.12
CA GLU A 60 -10.38 -15.64 19.00
C GLU A 60 -9.47 -15.00 17.95
N GLN A 61 -8.48 -14.18 18.36
CA GLN A 61 -7.53 -13.56 17.42
C GLN A 61 -6.58 -14.59 16.81
N VAL A 62 -6.11 -15.58 17.58
CA VAL A 62 -5.25 -16.66 17.06
C VAL A 62 -6.01 -17.50 16.02
N GLN A 63 -7.24 -17.91 16.32
CA GLN A 63 -8.08 -18.66 15.38
C GLN A 63 -8.39 -17.84 14.12
N ALA A 64 -8.70 -16.55 14.30
CA ALA A 64 -8.97 -15.66 13.17
C ALA A 64 -7.74 -15.47 12.28
N ALA A 65 -6.55 -15.36 12.87
CA ALA A 65 -5.29 -15.28 12.15
C ALA A 65 -5.05 -16.53 11.29
N GLU A 66 -5.28 -17.74 11.80
CA GLU A 66 -5.14 -18.97 11.01
C GLU A 66 -6.08 -19.01 9.79
N LEU A 67 -7.35 -18.63 9.97
CA LEU A 67 -8.34 -18.55 8.88
C LEU A 67 -7.94 -17.52 7.82
N TRP A 68 -7.55 -16.34 8.27
CA TRP A 68 -7.08 -15.28 7.38
C TRP A 68 -5.82 -15.70 6.61
N LEU A 69 -4.81 -16.28 7.28
CA LEU A 69 -3.59 -16.76 6.62
C LEU A 69 -3.89 -17.86 5.59
N SER A 70 -4.83 -18.75 5.90
CA SER A 70 -5.31 -19.76 4.95
C SER A 70 -5.86 -19.08 3.68
N PHE A 71 -6.71 -18.06 3.84
CA PHE A 71 -7.24 -17.31 2.71
C PHE A 71 -6.15 -16.56 1.94
N SER A 72 -5.25 -15.83 2.63
CA SER A 72 -4.18 -15.05 2.01
C SER A 72 -3.31 -15.90 1.09
N SER A 73 -2.96 -17.13 1.53
CA SER A 73 -2.21 -18.07 0.70
C SER A 73 -2.96 -18.51 -0.56
N ALA A 74 -4.29 -18.55 -0.52
CA ALA A 74 -5.17 -19.00 -1.60
C ALA A 74 -5.72 -17.83 -2.45
N SER A 75 -5.53 -16.58 -2.05
CA SER A 75 -6.01 -15.39 -2.75
C SER A 75 -4.98 -14.83 -3.73
N ARG A 76 -3.74 -15.33 -3.72
CA ARG A 76 -2.68 -14.91 -4.64
C ARG A 76 -2.63 -15.78 -5.89
N GLY A 77 -2.10 -15.22 -6.97
CA GLY A 77 -1.86 -15.95 -8.22
C GLY A 77 -3.07 -16.00 -9.16
N LYS A 78 -2.95 -16.81 -10.21
CA LYS A 78 -3.86 -16.78 -11.39
C LYS A 78 -5.21 -17.44 -11.17
N ALA A 79 -5.38 -18.18 -10.09
CA ALA A 79 -6.60 -18.90 -9.77
C ALA A 79 -6.99 -18.67 -8.31
N PRO A 80 -7.27 -17.42 -7.91
CA PRO A 80 -7.63 -17.11 -6.54
C PRO A 80 -8.94 -17.81 -6.17
N ARG A 81 -9.01 -18.34 -4.96
CA ARG A 81 -10.23 -18.94 -4.41
C ARG A 81 -11.07 -17.87 -3.70
N ALA A 82 -12.39 -17.93 -3.83
CA ALA A 82 -13.28 -17.14 -2.97
C ALA A 82 -13.20 -17.61 -1.49
N PRO A 83 -13.32 -16.71 -0.50
CA PRO A 83 -13.25 -17.11 0.90
C PRO A 83 -14.42 -18.02 1.29
N THR A 84 -14.17 -18.94 2.22
CA THR A 84 -15.20 -19.75 2.89
C THR A 84 -16.07 -18.86 3.78
N ALA A 85 -17.18 -19.40 4.29
CA ALA A 85 -18.02 -18.65 5.24
C ALA A 85 -17.25 -18.23 6.51
N ALA A 86 -16.38 -19.10 7.03
CA ALA A 86 -15.56 -18.79 8.21
C ALA A 86 -14.51 -17.71 7.90
N GLU A 87 -13.80 -17.83 6.78
CA GLU A 87 -12.81 -16.82 6.34
C GLU A 87 -13.46 -15.45 6.14
N ARG A 88 -14.68 -15.39 5.57
CA ARG A 88 -15.43 -14.13 5.41
C ARG A 88 -15.69 -13.38 6.72
N GLY A 89 -15.81 -14.10 7.85
CA GLY A 89 -16.04 -13.49 9.16
C GLY A 89 -14.82 -12.74 9.71
N VAL A 90 -13.62 -13.16 9.31
CA VAL A 90 -12.35 -12.63 9.86
C VAL A 90 -11.67 -11.61 8.93
N LEU A 91 -12.05 -11.59 7.66
CA LEU A 91 -11.50 -10.69 6.64
C LEU A 91 -12.28 -9.37 6.60
N SER A 92 -11.53 -8.26 6.59
CA SER A 92 -12.09 -6.96 6.22
C SER A 92 -12.41 -6.94 4.73
N ARG A 93 -13.32 -6.06 4.31
CA ARG A 93 -13.79 -6.06 2.92
C ARG A 93 -14.28 -4.71 2.44
N TYR A 94 -14.31 -4.56 1.13
CA TYR A 94 -15.08 -3.54 0.44
C TYR A 94 -16.33 -4.17 -0.16
N GLU A 95 -17.47 -3.53 0.04
CA GLU A 95 -18.74 -3.89 -0.57
C GLU A 95 -19.17 -2.78 -1.52
N CYS A 96 -19.30 -3.11 -2.80
CA CYS A 96 -19.59 -2.16 -3.87
C CYS A 96 -21.09 -2.18 -4.25
N ASN A 97 -21.59 -1.06 -4.78
CA ASN A 97 -23.01 -0.91 -5.14
C ASN A 97 -23.51 -1.93 -6.17
N ASP A 98 -22.62 -2.50 -6.97
CA ASP A 98 -22.93 -3.53 -7.97
C ASP A 98 -22.93 -4.96 -7.40
N GLY A 99 -22.75 -5.10 -6.08
CA GLY A 99 -22.69 -6.38 -5.38
C GLY A 99 -21.31 -7.03 -5.38
N THR A 100 -20.29 -6.41 -6.00
CA THR A 100 -18.91 -6.88 -5.92
C THR A 100 -18.39 -6.74 -4.50
N VAL A 101 -17.68 -7.78 -4.03
CA VAL A 101 -17.02 -7.78 -2.71
C VAL A 101 -15.54 -8.06 -2.88
N SER A 102 -14.70 -7.17 -2.36
CA SER A 102 -13.25 -7.32 -2.38
C SER A 102 -12.72 -7.50 -0.97
N PHE A 103 -12.08 -8.63 -0.69
CA PHE A 103 -11.55 -8.96 0.62
C PHE A 103 -10.11 -8.47 0.79
N LEU A 104 -9.74 -8.18 2.03
CA LEU A 104 -8.38 -7.85 2.46
C LEU A 104 -8.16 -8.33 3.89
N GLU A 105 -6.91 -8.36 4.33
CA GLU A 105 -6.59 -8.70 5.70
C GLU A 105 -7.18 -7.71 6.73
N PRO A 106 -7.52 -8.16 7.95
CA PRO A 106 -7.84 -7.23 9.03
C PRO A 106 -6.64 -6.34 9.38
N LEU A 107 -6.90 -5.06 9.69
CA LEU A 107 -5.93 -4.26 10.42
C LEU A 107 -5.77 -4.84 11.83
N THR A 108 -4.53 -5.14 12.20
CA THR A 108 -4.18 -5.57 13.55
C THR A 108 -3.13 -4.64 14.10
N GLY A 109 -3.14 -4.43 15.42
CA GLY A 109 -2.12 -3.64 16.09
C GLY A 109 -0.75 -4.30 16.11
N ILE A 110 -0.64 -5.56 15.66
CA ILE A 110 0.63 -6.20 15.33
C ILE A 110 1.27 -5.52 14.13
N GLY A 111 0.50 -4.98 13.17
CA GLY A 111 1.04 -4.27 12.02
C GLY A 111 1.99 -5.10 11.13
N ARG A 112 2.02 -6.43 11.29
CA ARG A 112 2.87 -7.40 10.59
C ARG A 112 2.12 -8.72 10.45
N HIS A 113 2.82 -9.77 10.04
CA HIS A 113 2.31 -11.13 10.14
C HIS A 113 1.82 -11.40 11.57
N PRO A 114 0.61 -11.97 11.78
CA PRO A 114 0.03 -12.14 13.11
C PRO A 114 0.96 -12.93 14.03
N PHE A 115 1.63 -13.97 13.52
CA PHE A 115 2.61 -14.74 14.28
C PHE A 115 4.07 -14.30 14.10
N ALA A 116 4.31 -13.07 13.65
CA ALA A 116 5.67 -12.53 13.64
C ALA A 116 6.24 -12.50 15.05
N THR A 117 7.54 -12.72 15.19
CA THR A 117 8.28 -12.56 16.45
C THR A 117 8.40 -11.08 16.83
N VAL A 118 7.26 -10.45 17.09
CA VAL A 118 7.13 -9.08 17.58
C VAL A 118 6.37 -9.10 18.88
N GLY A 119 7.00 -8.58 19.93
CA GLY A 119 6.30 -8.36 21.18
C GLY A 119 5.85 -9.64 21.89
N CYS A 120 4.53 -9.79 22.06
CA CYS A 120 3.89 -10.85 22.84
C CYS A 120 3.12 -11.88 21.97
N ASN A 121 2.94 -11.66 20.66
CA ASN A 121 2.16 -12.59 19.82
C ASN A 121 2.98 -13.83 19.45
N MET A 122 3.14 -14.73 20.42
CA MET A 122 4.05 -15.86 20.34
C MET A 122 3.37 -17.17 20.81
N PRO A 123 2.31 -17.65 20.13
CA PRO A 123 1.78 -18.97 20.42
C PRO A 123 2.86 -20.03 20.16
N PRO A 124 3.04 -21.04 21.03
CA PRO A 124 4.05 -22.06 20.85
C PRO A 124 3.92 -22.75 19.48
N GLY A 125 4.97 -22.64 18.65
CA GLY A 125 5.07 -23.37 17.38
C GLY A 125 4.48 -22.67 16.14
N LEU A 126 3.93 -21.46 16.27
CA LEU A 126 3.37 -20.68 15.14
C LEU A 126 4.26 -19.53 14.65
N HIS A 127 5.45 -19.36 15.23
CA HIS A 127 6.30 -18.18 14.99
C HIS A 127 6.82 -18.06 13.55
N THR A 128 6.92 -16.82 13.07
CA THR A 128 7.59 -16.48 11.81
C THR A 128 8.42 -15.20 11.93
N HIS A 129 9.23 -14.90 10.91
CA HIS A 129 10.04 -13.68 10.91
C HIS A 129 9.18 -12.44 10.64
N VAL A 130 9.58 -11.29 11.18
CA VAL A 130 8.83 -10.02 11.07
C VAL A 130 8.63 -9.58 9.61
N PHE A 131 9.60 -9.91 8.75
CA PHE A 131 9.57 -9.61 7.32
C PHE A 131 8.64 -10.50 6.49
N ASN A 132 7.85 -11.37 7.12
CA ASN A 132 7.02 -12.33 6.41
C ASN A 132 5.77 -11.60 5.93
N THR A 133 5.59 -11.54 4.63
CA THR A 133 4.49 -10.82 3.99
C THR A 133 3.36 -11.74 3.56
N SER A 134 3.41 -13.05 3.85
CA SER A 134 2.39 -14.04 3.46
C SER A 134 0.98 -13.74 4.00
N PHE A 135 0.88 -12.85 4.99
CA PHE A 135 -0.38 -12.38 5.57
C PHE A 135 -1.14 -11.38 4.68
N LEU A 136 -0.44 -10.67 3.79
CA LEU A 136 -1.05 -9.64 2.96
C LEU A 136 -1.98 -10.22 1.90
N VAL A 137 -3.13 -9.59 1.71
CA VAL A 137 -4.10 -9.93 0.67
C VAL A 137 -4.07 -8.83 -0.41
N PRO A 138 -3.06 -8.83 -1.31
CA PRO A 138 -2.96 -7.83 -2.37
C PRO A 138 -4.12 -7.95 -3.37
N PHE A 139 -4.41 -6.88 -4.08
CA PHE A 139 -5.41 -6.85 -5.13
C PHE A 139 -5.15 -7.94 -6.16
N ASN A 140 -6.19 -8.70 -6.49
CA ASN A 140 -6.10 -9.78 -7.47
C ASN A 140 -7.11 -9.58 -8.60
N LYS A 141 -6.60 -9.10 -9.76
CA LYS A 141 -7.38 -8.87 -10.96
C LYS A 141 -7.90 -10.17 -11.59
N CYS A 142 -7.28 -11.32 -11.30
CA CYS A 142 -7.74 -12.63 -11.79
C CYS A 142 -9.06 -13.08 -11.14
N ALA A 143 -9.45 -12.54 -9.99
CA ALA A 143 -10.59 -13.01 -9.20
C ALA A 143 -11.99 -12.77 -9.82
N GLY A 144 -12.07 -12.15 -11.00
CA GLY A 144 -13.32 -11.94 -11.74
C GLY A 144 -13.74 -10.48 -11.81
N ALA A 145 -15.07 -10.24 -11.87
CA ALA A 145 -15.63 -8.91 -12.06
C ALA A 145 -15.27 -7.99 -10.89
N HIS A 146 -14.39 -7.04 -11.16
CA HIS A 146 -14.13 -5.88 -10.30
C HIS A 146 -15.03 -4.73 -10.73
N SER A 147 -15.34 -3.84 -9.80
CA SER A 147 -16.21 -2.70 -10.06
C SER A 147 -15.57 -1.38 -9.63
N GLY A 148 -16.19 -0.28 -10.07
CA GLY A 148 -15.66 1.06 -9.85
C GLY A 148 -14.29 1.27 -10.50
N HIS A 149 -13.40 1.97 -9.80
CA HIS A 149 -12.06 2.30 -10.28
C HIS A 149 -11.16 1.05 -10.44
N LEU A 150 -11.36 0.01 -9.60
CA LEU A 150 -10.60 -1.25 -9.66
C LEU A 150 -10.91 -2.10 -10.90
N ALA A 151 -12.04 -1.86 -11.57
CA ALA A 151 -12.40 -2.56 -12.79
C ALA A 151 -11.42 -2.31 -13.95
N GLY A 152 -10.75 -1.14 -13.93
CA GLY A 152 -9.90 -0.66 -15.02
C GLY A 152 -10.74 -0.33 -16.27
N GLY A 153 -10.89 0.96 -16.57
CA GLY A 153 -11.51 1.40 -17.82
C GLY A 153 -10.69 1.00 -19.06
N SER A 154 -11.26 1.19 -20.25
CA SER A 154 -10.48 1.08 -21.49
C SER A 154 -9.31 2.07 -21.45
N GLY A 155 -8.08 1.56 -21.53
CA GLY A 155 -6.85 2.36 -21.42
C GLY A 155 -6.35 2.61 -19.99
N ALA A 156 -6.95 1.96 -18.98
CA ALA A 156 -6.40 1.93 -17.62
C ALA A 156 -5.03 1.26 -17.60
N ARG A 157 -4.08 1.88 -16.91
CA ARG A 157 -2.73 1.34 -16.68
C ARG A 157 -2.61 0.83 -15.25
N ASN A 158 -1.71 -0.12 -15.02
CA ASN A 158 -1.30 -0.52 -13.68
C ASN A 158 0.05 0.14 -13.37
N LEU A 159 0.09 1.02 -12.38
CA LEU A 159 1.25 1.80 -11.98
C LEU A 159 1.74 1.34 -10.60
N PHE A 160 3.05 1.24 -10.43
CA PHE A 160 3.65 0.97 -9.12
C PHE A 160 4.67 2.04 -8.75
N PHE A 161 4.54 2.60 -7.54
CA PHE A 161 5.45 3.57 -6.96
C PHE A 161 6.15 2.94 -5.77
N ASP A 162 7.47 2.81 -5.84
CA ASP A 162 8.32 2.22 -4.82
C ASP A 162 9.22 3.30 -4.21
N LEU A 163 8.82 3.80 -3.05
CA LEU A 163 9.61 4.77 -2.30
C LEU A 163 10.58 3.97 -1.42
N GLY A 164 11.87 4.02 -1.75
CA GLY A 164 12.94 3.22 -1.12
C GLY A 164 13.08 1.85 -1.78
N CYS A 165 13.33 1.86 -3.09
CA CYS A 165 13.33 0.64 -3.90
C CYS A 165 14.61 -0.20 -3.78
N SER A 166 15.68 0.34 -3.17
CA SER A 166 16.99 -0.30 -3.01
C SER A 166 17.62 -0.74 -4.33
N VAL A 167 17.56 -2.03 -4.67
CA VAL A 167 18.14 -2.64 -5.86
C VAL A 167 17.14 -3.63 -6.47
N TRP A 168 17.36 -4.06 -7.72
CA TRP A 168 16.56 -5.15 -8.32
C TRP A 168 16.99 -6.55 -7.83
N GLY A 169 18.18 -6.68 -7.23
CA GLY A 169 18.77 -7.95 -6.81
C GLY A 169 19.34 -8.80 -7.94
N ASP A 170 20.12 -9.83 -7.61
CA ASP A 170 20.82 -10.71 -8.58
C ASP A 170 19.94 -11.87 -9.09
N GLY A 171 18.63 -11.67 -9.21
CA GLY A 171 17.69 -12.72 -9.67
C GLY A 171 17.45 -13.83 -8.65
N ALA A 172 17.71 -13.57 -7.36
CA ALA A 172 17.29 -14.46 -6.29
C ALA A 172 15.77 -14.70 -6.35
N PRO A 173 15.28 -15.89 -5.98
CA PRO A 173 13.85 -16.15 -5.92
C PRO A 173 13.16 -15.08 -5.07
N VAL A 174 12.08 -14.54 -5.62
CA VAL A 174 11.19 -13.66 -4.88
C VAL A 174 10.57 -14.48 -3.74
N SER A 175 10.98 -14.25 -2.50
CA SER A 175 10.36 -14.83 -1.30
C SER A 175 9.23 -13.93 -0.79
N ASP A 176 8.40 -14.44 0.12
CA ASP A 176 7.34 -13.68 0.81
C ASP A 176 7.93 -12.63 1.79
N GLY A 177 8.73 -11.70 1.28
CA GLY A 177 9.45 -10.68 2.03
C GLY A 177 10.80 -11.17 2.58
N SER A 178 11.69 -10.22 2.83
CA SER A 178 12.95 -10.42 3.57
C SER A 178 13.53 -9.06 3.97
N ALA A 179 14.37 -9.04 5.01
CA ALA A 179 14.95 -7.82 5.56
C ALA A 179 15.77 -6.98 4.58
N PHE A 180 16.31 -7.62 3.55
CA PHE A 180 17.16 -6.96 2.54
C PHE A 180 16.70 -7.32 1.12
N GLY A 181 15.44 -7.75 1.01
CA GLY A 181 14.86 -8.19 -0.24
C GLY A 181 14.56 -7.00 -1.15
N PRO A 182 14.80 -7.11 -2.45
CA PRO A 182 14.40 -6.09 -3.40
C PRO A 182 12.86 -6.05 -3.53
N SER A 183 12.23 -4.92 -3.22
CA SER A 183 10.76 -4.74 -3.27
C SER A 183 10.23 -4.75 -4.69
N MET A 184 10.92 -4.11 -5.64
CA MET A 184 10.48 -4.03 -7.04
C MET A 184 10.22 -5.38 -7.73
N PRO A 185 11.13 -6.37 -7.71
CA PRO A 185 10.86 -7.69 -8.28
C PRO A 185 9.77 -8.43 -7.51
N LEU A 186 9.65 -8.21 -6.19
CA LEU A 186 8.58 -8.80 -5.38
C LEU A 186 7.20 -8.34 -5.83
N PHE A 187 6.97 -7.02 -5.86
CA PHE A 187 5.69 -6.46 -6.30
C PHE A 187 5.43 -6.75 -7.78
N SER A 188 6.47 -6.73 -8.63
CA SER A 188 6.32 -7.12 -10.04
C SER A 188 5.78 -8.55 -10.17
N ALA A 189 6.35 -9.50 -9.42
CA ALA A 189 5.92 -10.90 -9.45
C ALA A 189 4.51 -11.08 -8.84
N TRP A 190 4.19 -10.39 -7.74
CA TRP A 190 2.86 -10.43 -7.13
C TRP A 190 1.78 -9.95 -8.10
N TYR A 191 1.95 -8.76 -8.66
CA TYR A 191 0.96 -8.17 -9.55
C TYR A 191 0.86 -8.93 -10.88
N GLU A 192 1.96 -9.42 -11.43
CA GLU A 192 1.90 -10.32 -12.60
C GLU A 192 1.12 -11.61 -12.28
N GLY A 193 1.39 -12.24 -11.12
CA GLY A 193 0.66 -13.40 -10.64
C GLY A 193 -0.83 -13.12 -10.46
N ASN A 194 -1.17 -11.90 -10.07
CA ASN A 194 -2.52 -11.41 -9.81
C ASN A 194 -3.21 -10.78 -11.04
N CYS A 195 -2.72 -11.05 -12.26
CA CYS A 195 -3.27 -10.54 -13.52
C CYS A 195 -3.28 -9.00 -13.64
N ALA A 196 -2.49 -8.29 -12.84
CA ALA A 196 -2.35 -6.84 -12.84
C ALA A 196 -0.98 -6.45 -13.42
N GLN A 197 -0.74 -6.74 -14.70
CA GLN A 197 0.57 -6.48 -15.31
C GLN A 197 0.95 -4.99 -15.22
N LEU A 198 2.05 -4.68 -14.52
CA LEU A 198 2.51 -3.30 -14.34
C LEU A 198 2.96 -2.69 -15.68
N ASP A 199 2.35 -1.58 -16.05
CA ASP A 199 2.63 -0.80 -17.27
C ASP A 199 3.75 0.24 -17.06
N ARG A 200 3.87 0.73 -15.83
CA ARG A 200 4.91 1.67 -15.39
C ARG A 200 5.32 1.39 -13.96
N LEU A 201 6.60 1.55 -13.70
CA LEU A 201 7.18 1.49 -12.36
C LEU A 201 7.94 2.78 -12.11
N TYR A 202 7.84 3.31 -10.89
CA TYR A 202 8.56 4.49 -10.44
C TYR A 202 9.29 4.13 -9.16
N GLY A 203 10.62 4.19 -9.15
CA GLY A 203 11.44 3.82 -7.99
C GLY A 203 12.29 4.98 -7.52
N TRP A 204 12.31 5.23 -6.21
CA TRP A 204 13.19 6.21 -5.56
C TRP A 204 14.20 5.52 -4.66
N GLU A 205 15.44 6.01 -4.69
CA GLU A 205 16.52 5.50 -3.84
C GLU A 205 17.44 6.63 -3.39
N MET A 206 17.59 6.78 -2.08
CA MET A 206 18.41 7.82 -1.44
C MET A 206 19.91 7.53 -1.60
N ASP A 207 20.33 6.28 -1.44
CA ASP A 207 21.73 5.90 -1.59
C ASP A 207 22.18 6.12 -3.02
N VAL A 208 23.28 6.85 -3.22
CA VAL A 208 23.86 7.02 -4.55
C VAL A 208 24.28 5.66 -5.11
N LYS A 209 23.63 5.23 -6.20
CA LYS A 209 23.90 3.99 -6.92
C LYS A 209 24.62 4.32 -8.22
N GLU A 210 25.61 3.50 -8.57
CA GLU A 210 26.23 3.61 -9.90
C GLU A 210 25.24 3.10 -10.95
N PRO A 211 24.85 3.91 -11.96
CA PRO A 211 23.77 3.56 -12.88
C PRO A 211 23.98 2.23 -13.61
N THR A 212 25.18 1.97 -14.11
CA THR A 212 25.46 0.74 -14.88
C THR A 212 25.24 -0.50 -14.03
N SER A 213 25.74 -0.49 -12.80
CA SER A 213 25.61 -1.55 -11.82
C SER A 213 24.16 -1.75 -11.40
N TRP A 214 23.42 -0.67 -11.12
CA TRP A 214 22.03 -0.75 -10.70
C TRP A 214 21.14 -1.35 -11.79
N TRP A 215 21.29 -0.88 -13.03
CA TRP A 215 20.49 -1.34 -14.17
C TRP A 215 20.88 -2.73 -14.66
N LYS A 216 22.07 -3.25 -14.31
CA LYS A 216 22.63 -4.51 -14.82
C LYS A 216 21.66 -5.68 -14.70
N ASN A 217 20.97 -5.79 -13.57
CA ASN A 217 20.09 -6.93 -13.28
C ASN A 217 18.62 -6.68 -13.60
N VAL A 218 18.25 -5.45 -14.00
CA VAL A 218 16.87 -5.13 -14.38
C VAL A 218 16.55 -5.78 -15.74
N PRO A 219 15.54 -6.67 -15.83
CA PRO A 219 15.11 -7.30 -17.07
C PRO A 219 14.76 -6.27 -18.15
N ALA A 220 14.99 -6.60 -19.42
CA ALA A 220 14.85 -5.65 -20.52
C ALA A 220 13.41 -5.11 -20.65
N ASP A 221 12.40 -5.97 -20.45
CA ASP A 221 10.99 -5.62 -20.47
C ASP A 221 10.59 -4.70 -19.31
N VAL A 222 11.19 -4.88 -18.13
CA VAL A 222 11.01 -3.99 -16.97
C VAL A 222 11.73 -2.66 -17.20
N ARG A 223 12.96 -2.70 -17.71
CA ARG A 223 13.76 -1.49 -17.98
C ARG A 223 13.04 -0.52 -18.90
N ALA A 224 12.26 -1.03 -19.87
CA ALA A 224 11.48 -0.22 -20.79
C ALA A 224 10.32 0.55 -20.14
N LYS A 225 9.88 0.16 -18.94
CA LYS A 225 8.74 0.75 -18.22
C LYS A 225 9.09 1.38 -16.86
N LEU A 226 10.35 1.27 -16.44
CA LEU A 226 10.83 1.74 -15.14
C LEU A 226 11.42 3.15 -15.23
N HIS A 227 10.93 4.03 -14.38
CA HIS A 227 11.47 5.35 -14.09
C HIS A 227 12.22 5.30 -12.76
N PHE A 228 13.55 5.41 -12.79
CA PHE A 228 14.38 5.38 -11.59
C PHE A 228 14.88 6.77 -11.22
N TYR A 229 14.64 7.17 -9.97
CA TYR A 229 15.07 8.42 -9.36
C TYR A 229 16.09 8.11 -8.27
N ASN A 230 17.38 8.27 -8.58
CA ASN A 230 18.43 8.10 -7.59
C ASN A 230 18.65 9.38 -6.77
N VAL A 231 17.61 9.80 -6.08
CA VAL A 231 17.56 10.94 -5.17
C VAL A 231 16.64 10.57 -3.99
N PRO A 232 16.82 11.20 -2.81
CA PRO A 232 15.85 11.09 -1.73
C PRO A 232 14.43 11.40 -2.19
N VAL A 233 13.45 10.73 -1.58
CA VAL A 233 12.06 11.15 -1.70
C VAL A 233 11.89 12.50 -1.03
N GLU A 234 11.15 13.40 -1.67
CA GLU A 234 10.75 14.68 -1.10
C GLU A 234 9.22 14.75 -1.03
N GLU A 235 8.70 15.42 0.00
CA GLU A 235 7.27 15.70 0.10
C GLU A 235 7.05 17.20 0.40
N ASP A 236 6.98 17.97 -0.68
CA ASP A 236 6.62 19.38 -0.72
C ASP A 236 5.76 19.67 -1.95
N PHE A 237 4.50 20.05 -1.74
CA PHE A 237 3.54 20.31 -2.82
C PHE A 237 3.91 21.51 -3.72
N ALA A 238 4.81 22.38 -3.29
CA ALA A 238 5.35 23.44 -4.14
C ALA A 238 6.50 22.95 -5.03
N SER A 239 7.14 21.83 -4.67
CA SER A 239 8.26 21.24 -5.41
C SER A 239 7.76 20.34 -6.54
N ALA A 240 8.35 20.52 -7.73
CA ALA A 240 8.15 19.60 -8.86
C ALA A 240 8.75 18.21 -8.60
N SER A 241 9.69 18.11 -7.66
CA SER A 241 10.37 16.87 -7.31
C SER A 241 9.62 16.05 -6.25
N SER A 242 8.54 16.57 -5.65
CA SER A 242 7.83 15.85 -4.61
C SER A 242 7.12 14.61 -5.14
N PHE A 243 7.02 13.58 -4.31
CA PHE A 243 6.30 12.36 -4.63
C PHE A 243 4.87 12.68 -5.08
N SER A 244 4.15 13.50 -4.30
CA SER A 244 2.78 13.88 -4.65
C SER A 244 2.63 14.60 -5.99
N THR A 245 3.56 15.50 -6.35
CA THR A 245 3.53 16.13 -7.69
C THR A 245 3.77 15.10 -8.79
N ASN A 246 4.69 14.16 -8.58
CA ASN A 246 4.95 13.07 -9.53
C ASN A 246 3.75 12.12 -9.66
N LEU A 247 3.07 11.79 -8.56
CA LEU A 247 1.86 10.98 -8.56
C LEU A 247 0.75 11.63 -9.39
N LEU A 248 0.46 12.92 -9.14
CA LEU A 248 -0.54 13.71 -9.87
C LEU A 248 -0.22 13.83 -11.37
N ALA A 249 1.07 13.87 -11.72
CA ALA A 249 1.51 13.97 -13.12
C ALA A 249 1.45 12.62 -13.86
N ALA A 250 1.69 11.51 -13.15
CA ALA A 250 1.82 10.19 -13.74
C ALA A 250 0.49 9.43 -13.83
N ALA A 251 -0.36 9.55 -12.81
CA ALA A 251 -1.58 8.75 -12.64
C ALA A 251 -2.85 9.51 -13.02
N LYS A 252 -3.92 8.76 -13.26
CA LYS A 252 -5.29 9.25 -13.48
C LYS A 252 -6.24 8.37 -12.66
N PRO A 253 -7.45 8.86 -12.31
CA PRO A 253 -8.41 8.08 -11.52
C PRO A 253 -8.90 6.77 -12.15
N ALA A 254 -8.57 6.51 -13.41
CA ALA A 254 -8.92 5.26 -14.10
C ALA A 254 -7.77 4.24 -14.11
N ASP A 255 -6.56 4.65 -13.74
CA ASP A 255 -5.43 3.73 -13.58
C ASP A 255 -5.59 2.95 -12.27
N PHE A 256 -5.02 1.74 -12.21
CA PHE A 256 -4.72 1.07 -10.96
C PHE A 256 -3.36 1.53 -10.45
N VAL A 257 -3.27 1.96 -9.19
CA VAL A 257 -2.05 2.53 -8.60
C VAL A 257 -1.76 1.88 -7.26
N ALA A 258 -0.59 1.25 -7.21
CA ALA A 258 -0.02 0.72 -5.99
C ALA A 258 1.18 1.59 -5.53
N VAL A 259 1.25 1.87 -4.24
CA VAL A 259 2.32 2.67 -3.62
C VAL A 259 2.93 1.90 -2.47
N LYS A 260 4.26 1.78 -2.40
CA LYS A 260 5.02 1.29 -1.25
C LYS A 260 5.81 2.45 -0.64
N VAL A 261 5.71 2.61 0.69
CA VAL A 261 6.35 3.67 1.47
C VAL A 261 7.22 3.03 2.57
N ASP A 262 8.53 3.05 2.36
CA ASP A 262 9.58 2.47 3.22
C ASP A 262 10.91 3.05 2.74
N ILE A 263 11.30 4.19 3.32
CA ILE A 263 12.49 5.00 2.97
C ILE A 263 13.42 5.21 4.17
N ASP A 264 13.27 4.39 5.22
CA ASP A 264 14.00 4.49 6.49
C ASP A 264 13.91 5.89 7.15
N TYR A 265 12.82 6.65 6.90
CA TYR A 265 12.62 7.97 7.49
C TYR A 265 11.16 8.21 7.94
N PRO A 266 10.79 7.66 9.11
CA PRO A 266 9.39 7.62 9.60
C PRO A 266 8.63 8.94 9.59
N PRO A 267 9.21 10.10 10.00
CA PRO A 267 8.46 11.36 9.98
C PRO A 267 8.02 11.77 8.56
N LEU A 268 8.84 11.50 7.54
CA LEU A 268 8.50 11.82 6.15
C LEU A 268 7.53 10.79 5.57
N GLU A 269 7.70 9.51 5.88
CA GLU A 269 6.77 8.45 5.47
C GLU A 269 5.36 8.70 6.00
N ALA A 270 5.24 9.00 7.30
CA ALA A 270 3.97 9.37 7.91
C ALA A 270 3.39 10.62 7.24
N LYS A 271 4.20 11.63 6.93
CA LYS A 271 3.77 12.84 6.21
C LYS A 271 3.23 12.51 4.81
N ILE A 272 3.88 11.63 4.06
CA ILE A 272 3.44 11.18 2.73
C ILE A 272 2.08 10.48 2.84
N VAL A 273 1.95 9.52 3.74
CA VAL A 273 0.74 8.72 3.91
C VAL A 273 -0.43 9.56 4.45
N GLN A 274 -0.18 10.48 5.38
CA GLN A 274 -1.14 11.48 5.82
C GLN A 274 -1.55 12.42 4.67
N GLY A 275 -0.61 12.81 3.81
CA GLY A 275 -0.88 13.58 2.60
C GLY A 275 -1.86 12.85 1.67
N ILE A 276 -1.63 11.56 1.41
CA ILE A 276 -2.55 10.70 0.64
C ILE A 276 -3.92 10.65 1.33
N ARG A 277 -3.98 10.50 2.66
CA ARG A 277 -5.24 10.50 3.42
C ARG A 277 -5.97 11.84 3.27
N ASP A 278 -5.30 12.95 3.46
CA ASP A 278 -5.93 14.26 3.70
C ASP A 278 -6.28 15.02 2.43
N ARG A 279 -5.68 14.66 1.29
CA ARG A 279 -5.89 15.33 0.00
C ARG A 279 -6.70 14.44 -0.94
N PRO A 280 -7.99 14.74 -1.18
CA PRO A 280 -8.85 13.92 -2.04
C PRO A 280 -8.29 13.66 -3.44
N GLU A 281 -7.56 14.61 -4.00
CA GLU A 281 -6.90 14.49 -5.30
C GLU A 281 -5.76 13.47 -5.33
N LEU A 282 -5.15 13.15 -4.18
CA LEU A 282 -4.19 12.06 -4.05
C LEU A 282 -4.89 10.76 -3.67
N THR A 283 -5.84 10.81 -2.71
CA THR A 283 -6.59 9.63 -2.28
C THR A 283 -7.30 8.96 -3.45
N ALA A 284 -7.88 9.75 -4.36
CA ALA A 284 -8.57 9.25 -5.55
C ALA A 284 -7.65 8.65 -6.62
N LEU A 285 -6.32 8.71 -6.43
CA LEU A 285 -5.33 8.14 -7.34
C LEU A 285 -4.64 6.90 -6.76
N VAL A 286 -4.84 6.53 -5.50
CA VAL A 286 -4.13 5.41 -4.86
C VAL A 286 -5.13 4.32 -4.51
N ASP A 287 -4.98 3.15 -5.12
CA ASP A 287 -5.88 2.02 -4.90
C ASP A 287 -5.32 1.08 -3.84
N GLU A 288 -4.00 0.91 -3.82
CA GLU A 288 -3.31 -0.01 -2.91
C GLU A 288 -2.06 0.65 -2.31
N LEU A 289 -1.92 0.59 -0.99
CA LEU A 289 -0.83 1.22 -0.25
C LEU A 289 -0.17 0.20 0.68
N TYR A 290 1.15 0.10 0.63
CA TYR A 290 1.98 -0.67 1.55
C TYR A 290 2.82 0.31 2.36
N PHE A 291 2.63 0.36 3.67
CA PHE A 291 3.27 1.35 4.52
C PHE A 291 4.01 0.70 5.69
N GLU A 292 5.32 0.91 5.75
CA GLU A 292 6.17 0.50 6.87
C GLU A 292 5.96 1.41 8.08
N TYR A 293 4.83 1.28 8.74
CA TYR A 293 4.57 2.20 9.82
C TYR A 293 5.43 1.86 11.05
N HIS A 294 6.31 2.78 11.43
CA HIS A 294 7.03 2.76 12.70
C HIS A 294 6.19 3.47 13.78
N PHE A 295 5.83 2.76 14.85
CA PHE A 295 5.02 3.26 15.95
C PHE A 295 5.38 2.57 17.27
N GLN A 296 4.79 2.98 18.38
CA GLN A 296 4.99 2.37 19.70
C GLN A 296 4.03 1.21 19.91
N TRP A 297 4.60 0.06 20.27
CA TRP A 297 3.89 -1.19 20.54
C TRP A 297 4.28 -1.71 21.92
N ASN A 298 3.33 -1.76 22.87
CA ASN A 298 3.57 -2.20 24.26
C ASN A 298 4.84 -1.56 24.88
N HIS A 299 4.94 -0.23 24.77
CA HIS A 299 6.09 0.57 25.22
C HIS A 299 7.46 0.21 24.57
N LYS A 300 7.46 -0.59 23.51
CA LYS A 300 8.63 -0.88 22.66
C LYS A 300 8.48 -0.14 21.34
N ASN A 301 9.60 0.14 20.66
CA ASN A 301 9.53 0.62 19.29
C ASN A 301 9.22 -0.53 18.38
N PHE A 302 8.20 -0.32 17.57
CA PHE A 302 7.83 -1.17 16.47
C PHE A 302 8.52 -0.62 15.21
N GLY A 303 9.44 -1.40 14.65
CA GLY A 303 10.38 -0.97 13.61
C GLY A 303 11.84 -1.28 13.98
N TRP A 304 12.77 -1.07 13.05
CA TRP A 304 14.20 -1.22 13.29
C TRP A 304 14.88 0.11 13.63
N GLY A 305 15.93 0.03 14.45
CA GLY A 305 16.71 1.18 14.90
C GLY A 305 16.57 1.50 16.38
N SER A 306 17.41 2.41 16.85
CA SER A 306 17.65 2.66 18.27
C SER A 306 16.62 3.61 18.92
N GLY A 307 15.38 3.17 19.15
CA GLY A 307 14.64 3.63 20.33
C GLY A 307 13.71 4.86 20.21
N VAL A 308 12.77 4.96 21.17
CA VAL A 308 11.86 6.11 21.38
C VAL A 308 12.72 7.31 21.76
N GLY A 309 12.48 8.47 21.17
CA GLY A 309 13.20 9.71 21.49
C GLY A 309 14.44 9.97 20.63
N GLN A 310 14.73 9.14 19.63
CA GLN A 310 15.60 9.57 18.53
C GLN A 310 14.85 10.54 17.61
N PRO A 311 15.52 11.54 17.03
CA PRO A 311 14.89 12.56 16.19
C PRO A 311 14.23 12.02 14.92
N ASN A 312 14.46 10.75 14.58
CA ASN A 312 13.97 10.09 13.37
C ASN A 312 12.79 9.13 13.63
N PHE A 313 12.18 9.13 14.82
CA PHE A 313 11.00 8.31 15.10
C PHE A 313 9.78 9.18 15.42
N THR A 314 8.59 8.70 15.06
CA THR A 314 7.34 9.31 15.51
C THR A 314 7.04 8.86 16.94
N ASN A 315 6.23 9.65 17.67
CA ASN A 315 5.67 9.23 18.96
C ASN A 315 4.31 8.55 18.78
N ASP A 316 4.02 8.10 17.56
CA ASP A 316 2.74 7.48 17.22
C ASP A 316 2.61 6.16 17.98
N THR A 317 1.40 5.87 18.44
CA THR A 317 1.03 4.63 19.11
C THR A 317 0.40 3.65 18.13
N VAL A 318 0.17 2.41 18.58
CA VAL A 318 -0.65 1.44 17.82
C VAL A 318 -2.03 2.00 17.45
N ASP A 319 -2.64 2.83 18.31
CA ASP A 319 -3.94 3.45 18.03
C ASP A 319 -3.84 4.48 16.90
N ASP A 320 -2.77 5.29 16.87
CA ASP A 320 -2.52 6.26 15.80
C ASP A 320 -2.30 5.54 14.46
N ALA A 321 -1.57 4.42 14.49
CA ALA A 321 -1.33 3.58 13.32
C ALA A 321 -2.62 2.96 12.78
N LEU A 322 -3.41 2.35 13.64
CA LEU A 322 -4.71 1.76 13.30
C LEU A 322 -5.69 2.83 12.77
N PHE A 323 -5.72 4.01 13.40
CA PHE A 323 -6.57 5.11 12.95
C PHE A 323 -6.18 5.59 11.55
N LEU A 324 -4.90 5.84 11.28
CA LEU A 324 -4.43 6.29 9.95
C LEU A 324 -4.79 5.26 8.86
N MET A 325 -4.47 4.00 9.09
CA MET A 325 -4.71 2.92 8.12
C MET A 325 -6.21 2.69 7.91
N SER A 326 -7.01 2.71 8.98
CA SER A 326 -8.47 2.59 8.87
C SER A 326 -9.09 3.77 8.14
N ALA A 327 -8.61 5.00 8.38
CA ALA A 327 -9.09 6.18 7.69
C ALA A 327 -8.80 6.14 6.17
N LEU A 328 -7.66 5.60 5.76
CA LEU A 328 -7.35 5.33 4.35
C LEU A 328 -8.30 4.30 3.75
N ARG A 329 -8.56 3.20 4.46
CA ARG A 329 -9.51 2.18 4.02
C ARG A 329 -10.94 2.70 3.86
N HIS A 330 -11.42 3.52 4.79
CA HIS A 330 -12.72 4.19 4.65
C HIS A 330 -12.80 5.13 3.44
N LYS A 331 -11.66 5.58 2.90
CA LYS A 331 -11.60 6.39 1.67
C LYS A 331 -11.37 5.58 0.40
N GLY A 332 -11.39 4.24 0.48
CA GLY A 332 -11.26 3.36 -0.68
C GLY A 332 -9.84 2.85 -0.93
N VAL A 333 -8.84 3.27 -0.15
CA VAL A 333 -7.45 2.82 -0.32
C VAL A 333 -7.28 1.46 0.37
N ARG A 334 -6.86 0.43 -0.36
CA ARG A 334 -6.43 -0.86 0.23
C ARG A 334 -5.09 -0.66 0.95
N ALA A 335 -5.16 -0.19 2.18
CA ALA A 335 -3.98 0.09 2.99
C ALA A 335 -3.53 -1.16 3.75
N HIS A 336 -2.27 -1.53 3.56
CA HIS A 336 -1.57 -2.69 4.10
C HIS A 336 -0.42 -2.21 4.99
N PHE A 337 -0.31 -2.76 6.20
CA PHE A 337 0.95 -2.60 6.93
C PHE A 337 2.04 -3.41 6.23
N TRP A 338 3.15 -2.75 5.91
CA TRP A 338 4.34 -3.36 5.35
C TRP A 338 5.32 -3.75 6.46
N ILE A 339 6.14 -4.75 6.13
CA ILE A 339 7.29 -5.41 6.80
C ILE A 339 7.80 -4.84 8.11
#